data_AF-A0A2N2F3R6-F1
#
_entry.id   AF-A0A2N2F3R6-F1
#
_cell.length_a   1.000
_cell.length_b   1.000
_cell.length_c   1.000
_cell.angle_alpha   90.00
_cell.angle_beta   90.00
_cell.angle_gamma   90.00
#
_symmetry.space_group_name_H-M   'P 1'
#
loop_
_entity.id
_entity.type
_entity.pdbx_description
1 polymer ?
#
loop_
_entity_poly.entity_id
_entity_poly.type
_entity_poly.pdbx_seq_one_letter_code
_entity_poly.pdbx_strand_id
1 'polypeptide(L)'
;MLEQEYSYEELSRYISDLYPNLYVDSPVEFPEYGMNDYEGRFLELLIDRGMIVYREPYIEDLDCVPDFFVFNPKTRTGKIVEITLLYENGGNGNSDRKTRLRKQRQRQRIEESGIPAIFLYREHLERIRESCCEDLF
;
A
#
# COMPACT_ATOMS: atom_id res chain seq x y z
N MET A 1 18.50 21.90 -2.07
CA MET A 1 18.49 21.96 -0.58
C MET A 1 17.14 21.46 -0.12
N LEU A 2 16.95 20.26 0.43
CA LEU A 2 17.82 19.32 1.13
C LEU A 2 17.81 17.95 0.42
N GLU A 3 18.98 17.48 -0.02
CA GLU A 3 19.22 16.07 -0.35
C GLU A 3 19.91 15.48 0.88
N GLN A 4 19.13 15.07 1.88
CA GLN A 4 19.63 14.05 2.80
C GLN A 4 19.21 12.72 2.22
N GLU A 5 20.11 12.11 1.45
CA GLU A 5 20.07 10.67 1.18
C GLU A 5 20.23 9.96 2.52
N TYR A 6 19.11 9.63 3.16
CA TYR A 6 19.11 8.68 4.26
C TYR A 6 19.53 7.32 3.71
N SER A 7 20.41 6.61 4.42
CA SER A 7 20.59 5.19 4.10
C SER A 7 19.28 4.44 4.36
N TYR A 8 19.03 3.34 3.66
CA TYR A 8 17.85 2.52 3.93
C TYR A 8 17.80 2.02 5.37
N GLU A 9 18.95 1.79 6.00
CA GLU A 9 19.03 1.42 7.42
C GLU A 9 18.52 2.52 8.35
N GLU A 10 18.88 3.77 8.09
CA GLU A 10 18.40 4.92 8.87
C GLU A 10 16.89 5.11 8.69
N LEU A 11 16.41 4.95 7.47
CA LEU A 11 15.00 5.06 7.16
C LEU A 11 14.18 3.93 7.81
N SER A 12 14.64 2.69 7.74
CA SER A 12 13.97 1.57 8.39
C SER A 12 13.91 1.74 9.91
N ARG A 13 14.99 2.23 10.54
CA ARG A 13 14.95 2.58 11.98
C ARG A 13 13.93 3.67 12.28
N TYR A 14 13.89 4.73 11.47
CA TYR A 14 12.91 5.81 11.64
C TYR A 14 11.47 5.31 11.50
N ILE A 15 11.20 4.42 10.54
CA ILE A 15 9.89 3.80 10.34
C ILE A 15 9.52 2.94 11.55
N SER A 16 10.45 2.11 12.07
CA SER A 16 10.21 1.30 13.27
C SER A 16 9.96 2.13 14.53
N ASP A 17 10.65 3.27 14.69
CA ASP A 17 10.37 4.19 15.80
C ASP A 17 8.97 4.81 15.70
N LEU A 18 8.51 5.09 14.47
CA LEU A 18 7.20 5.70 14.22
C LEU A 18 6.05 4.69 14.32
N TYR A 19 6.30 3.45 13.89
CA TYR A 19 5.34 2.35 13.85
C TYR A 19 5.99 1.08 14.45
N PRO A 20 6.01 0.94 15.79
CA PRO A 20 6.76 -0.13 16.46
C PRO A 20 6.33 -1.56 16.13
N ASN A 21 5.09 -1.74 15.66
CA ASN A 21 4.52 -3.02 15.25
C ASN A 21 4.68 -3.30 13.74
N LEU A 22 5.31 -2.40 12.99
CA LEU A 22 5.53 -2.52 11.55
C LEU A 22 6.97 -2.96 11.25
N TYR A 23 7.08 -4.01 10.45
CA TYR A 23 8.33 -4.51 9.94
C TYR A 23 8.29 -4.46 8.42
N VAL A 24 9.26 -3.76 7.86
CA VAL A 24 9.47 -3.66 6.42
C VAL A 24 10.80 -4.28 6.06
N ASP A 25 10.87 -4.90 4.90
CA ASP A 25 12.13 -5.38 4.33
C ASP A 25 12.81 -4.22 3.56
N SER A 26 13.29 -4.49 2.37
CA SER A 26 13.93 -3.51 1.51
C SER A 26 12.88 -2.73 0.70
N PRO A 27 13.12 -1.43 0.45
CA PRO A 27 12.27 -0.67 -0.45
C PRO A 27 12.39 -1.22 -1.87
N VAL A 28 11.29 -1.17 -2.60
CA VAL A 28 11.22 -1.64 -3.99
C VAL A 28 11.55 -0.49 -4.93
N GLU A 29 12.50 -0.74 -5.82
CA GLU A 29 12.94 0.24 -6.84
C GLU A 29 12.24 0.03 -8.19
N PHE A 30 11.75 -1.18 -8.45
CA PHE A 30 11.08 -1.55 -9.70
C PHE A 30 10.08 -2.69 -9.46
N PRO A 31 8.99 -2.78 -10.25
CA PRO A 31 8.06 -3.89 -10.14
C PRO A 31 8.76 -5.24 -10.28
N GLU A 32 8.43 -6.16 -9.38
CA GLU A 32 9.02 -7.49 -9.38
C GLU A 32 8.23 -8.46 -10.27
N TYR A 33 8.92 -9.49 -10.75
CA TYR A 33 8.30 -10.57 -11.52
C TYR A 33 7.20 -11.28 -10.73
N GLY A 34 6.00 -11.41 -11.31
CA GLY A 34 4.87 -12.09 -10.68
C GLY A 34 3.94 -11.18 -9.87
N MET A 35 4.26 -9.88 -9.76
CA MET A 35 3.32 -8.87 -9.33
C MET A 35 2.16 -8.77 -10.32
N ASN A 36 0.95 -8.53 -9.83
CA ASN A 36 -0.18 -8.25 -10.71
C ASN A 36 0.12 -6.98 -11.52
N ASP A 37 -0.14 -6.97 -12.82
CA ASP A 37 0.08 -5.81 -13.71
C ASP A 37 -0.41 -4.49 -13.09
N TYR A 38 -1.55 -4.53 -12.37
CA TYR A 38 -2.11 -3.36 -11.66
C TYR A 38 -1.22 -2.86 -10.52
N GLU A 39 -0.80 -3.76 -9.64
CA GLU A 39 0.09 -3.46 -8.52
C GLU A 39 1.42 -2.90 -9.05
N GLY A 40 1.92 -3.46 -10.17
CA GLY A 40 3.14 -3.02 -10.84
C GLY A 40 3.04 -1.59 -11.33
N ARG A 41 2.00 -1.26 -12.12
CA ARG A 41 1.82 0.10 -12.64
C ARG A 41 1.53 1.12 -11.54
N PHE A 42 0.80 0.73 -10.50
CA PHE A 42 0.56 1.61 -9.36
C PHE A 42 1.83 1.86 -8.54
N LEU A 43 2.66 0.83 -8.36
CA LEU A 43 3.98 0.94 -7.74
C LEU A 43 4.87 1.91 -8.52
N GLU A 44 4.97 1.76 -9.84
CA GLU A 44 5.72 2.69 -10.72
C GLU A 44 5.26 4.14 -10.51
N LEU A 45 3.96 4.39 -10.52
CA LEU A 45 3.39 5.71 -10.29
C LEU A 45 3.78 6.31 -8.93
N LEU A 46 3.89 5.49 -7.89
CA LEU A 46 4.32 5.93 -6.56
C LEU A 46 5.82 6.27 -6.54
N ILE A 47 6.64 5.41 -7.13
CA ILE A 47 8.10 5.60 -7.23
C ILE A 47 8.42 6.86 -8.04
N ASP A 48 7.77 7.05 -9.20
CA ASP A 48 7.91 8.24 -10.06
C ASP A 48 7.56 9.54 -9.33
N ARG A 49 6.66 9.46 -8.33
CA ARG A 49 6.30 10.59 -7.47
C ARG A 49 7.25 10.81 -6.28
N GLY A 50 8.33 10.04 -6.22
CA GLY A 50 9.34 10.09 -5.17
C GLY A 50 8.85 9.51 -3.84
N MET A 51 7.90 8.59 -3.87
CA MET A 51 7.53 7.80 -2.70
C MET A 51 8.48 6.62 -2.53
N ILE A 52 8.70 6.20 -1.28
CA ILE A 52 9.45 4.99 -0.97
C ILE A 52 8.43 3.91 -0.65
N VAL A 53 8.47 2.80 -1.38
CA VAL A 53 7.46 1.75 -1.29
C VAL A 53 8.09 0.47 -0.78
N TYR A 54 7.45 -0.14 0.22
CA TYR A 54 7.81 -1.44 0.76
C TYR A 54 6.65 -2.39 0.46
N ARG A 55 6.97 -3.55 -0.12
CA ARG A 55 5.97 -4.58 -0.41
C ARG A 55 5.71 -5.44 0.80
N GLU A 56 4.48 -5.94 0.86
CA GLU A 56 4.08 -7.03 1.77
C GLU A 56 4.59 -6.82 3.21
N PRO A 57 4.39 -5.62 3.79
CA PRO A 57 4.89 -5.34 5.13
C PRO A 57 4.31 -6.31 6.15
N TYR A 58 5.13 -6.71 7.12
CA TYR A 58 4.66 -7.50 8.25
C TYR A 58 4.19 -6.56 9.36
N ILE A 59 2.98 -6.78 9.85
CA ILE A 59 2.42 -6.08 11.01
C ILE A 59 2.15 -7.11 12.09
N GLU A 60 2.65 -6.87 13.30
CA GLU A 60 2.45 -7.77 14.44
C GLU A 60 0.94 -8.00 14.72
N ASP A 61 0.58 -9.24 15.04
CA ASP A 61 -0.80 -9.70 15.31
C ASP A 61 -1.80 -9.52 14.16
N LEU A 62 -1.34 -9.19 12.96
CA LEU A 62 -2.18 -9.10 11.77
C LEU A 62 -2.22 -10.43 11.02
N ASP A 63 -3.41 -10.99 10.82
CA ASP A 63 -3.66 -12.26 10.12
C ASP A 63 -3.71 -12.12 8.59
N CYS A 64 -3.27 -10.98 8.09
CA CYS A 64 -3.20 -10.65 6.68
C CYS A 64 -1.94 -9.83 6.40
N VAL A 65 -1.46 -9.91 5.17
CA VAL A 65 -0.32 -9.13 4.70
C VAL A 65 -0.88 -8.05 3.79
N PRO A 66 -0.72 -6.75 4.13
CA PRO A 66 -1.10 -5.67 3.24
C PRO A 66 -0.24 -5.67 1.97
N ASP A 67 -0.73 -5.08 0.87
CA ASP A 67 0.05 -5.06 -0.37
C ASP A 67 1.30 -4.17 -0.26
N PHE A 68 1.14 -2.96 0.30
CA PHE A 68 2.23 -1.99 0.42
C PHE A 68 2.23 -1.21 1.73
N PHE A 69 3.42 -0.79 2.16
CA PHE A 69 3.63 0.39 3.00
C PHE A 69 4.31 1.47 2.16
N VAL A 70 3.67 2.63 2.06
CA VAL A 70 4.15 3.76 1.25
C VAL A 70 4.58 4.88 2.18
N PHE A 71 5.86 5.23 2.12
CA PHE A 71 6.46 6.30 2.90
C PHE A 71 6.70 7.54 2.04
N ASN A 72 6.23 8.70 2.51
CA ASN A 72 6.51 9.99 1.89
C ASN A 72 7.69 10.66 2.60
N PRO A 73 8.87 10.75 1.97
CA PRO A 73 10.05 11.33 2.61
C PRO A 73 9.91 12.83 2.90
N LYS A 74 9.06 13.55 2.16
CA LYS A 74 8.84 15.00 2.36
C LYS A 74 8.05 15.30 3.62
N THR A 75 7.04 14.48 3.92
CA THR A 75 6.21 14.63 5.14
C THR A 75 6.69 13.77 6.29
N ARG A 76 7.64 12.85 6.04
CA ARG A 76 8.14 11.85 6.98
C ARG A 76 7.03 11.01 7.61
N THR A 77 6.04 10.65 6.79
CA THR A 77 4.90 9.85 7.23
C THR A 77 4.66 8.72 6.25
N GLY A 78 4.18 7.59 6.77
CA GLY A 78 3.85 6.42 5.97
C GLY A 78 2.40 6.02 6.11
N LYS A 79 1.92 5.25 5.14
CA LYS A 79 0.59 4.66 5.16
C LYS A 79 0.64 3.24 4.59
N ILE A 80 -0.19 2.37 5.15
CA ILE A 80 -0.56 1.12 4.48
C ILE A 80 -1.43 1.45 3.28
N VAL A 81 -1.13 0.80 2.16
CA VAL A 81 -1.97 0.85 0.96
C VAL A 81 -2.35 -0.58 0.60
N GLU A 82 -3.65 -0.85 0.66
CA GLU A 82 -4.25 -2.12 0.27
C GLU A 82 -5.04 -1.89 -1.01
N ILE A 83 -4.71 -2.63 -2.06
CA ILE A 83 -5.41 -2.64 -3.33
C ILE A 83 -6.46 -3.75 -3.29
N THR A 84 -7.71 -3.40 -3.61
CA THR A 84 -8.78 -4.37 -3.70
C THR A 84 -9.55 -4.18 -5.00
N LEU A 85 -9.55 -5.23 -5.83
CA LEU A 85 -10.23 -5.20 -7.13
C LEU A 85 -11.76 -5.33 -7.03
N LEU A 86 -12.31 -5.18 -5.83
CA LEU A 86 -13.74 -5.17 -5.52
C LEU A 86 -14.26 -3.74 -5.46
N TYR A 87 -15.53 -3.55 -5.78
CA TYR A 87 -16.21 -2.28 -5.50
C TYR A 87 -16.50 -2.16 -3.99
N GLU A 88 -16.34 -0.96 -3.41
CA GLU A 88 -16.47 -0.75 -1.96
C GLU A 88 -17.86 -1.17 -1.44
N ASN A 89 -18.91 -0.76 -2.16
CA ASN A 89 -20.29 -1.07 -1.80
C ASN A 89 -20.76 -2.46 -2.28
N GLY A 90 -19.87 -3.29 -2.82
CA GLY A 90 -20.20 -4.62 -3.34
C GLY A 90 -21.08 -4.61 -4.59
N GLY A 91 -21.06 -3.52 -5.36
CA GLY A 91 -21.77 -3.43 -6.65
C GLY A 91 -21.17 -4.36 -7.71
N ASN A 92 -22.03 -4.91 -8.59
CA ASN A 92 -21.77 -5.62 -9.86
C ASN A 92 -20.69 -6.72 -9.93
N GLY A 93 -20.04 -7.09 -8.82
CA GLY A 93 -19.08 -8.20 -8.77
C GLY A 93 -19.72 -9.48 -8.23
N ASN A 94 -19.44 -10.61 -8.88
CA ASN A 94 -19.73 -11.97 -8.36
C ASN A 94 -18.92 -12.32 -7.09
N SER A 95 -18.47 -11.35 -6.31
CA SER A 95 -17.74 -11.59 -5.07
C SER A 95 -18.67 -12.19 -4.03
N ASP A 96 -18.38 -13.41 -3.60
CA ASP A 96 -19.16 -14.10 -2.60
C ASP A 96 -19.19 -13.32 -1.26
N ARG A 97 -20.26 -13.52 -0.48
CA ARG A 97 -20.42 -12.88 0.84
C ARG A 97 -19.21 -13.12 1.75
N LYS A 98 -18.56 -14.29 1.63
CA LYS A 98 -17.41 -14.69 2.44
C LYS A 98 -16.19 -13.81 2.17
N THR A 99 -15.93 -13.48 0.90
CA THR A 99 -14.83 -12.60 0.47
C THR A 99 -15.04 -11.19 1.01
N ARG A 100 -16.27 -10.66 0.92
CA ARG A 100 -16.60 -9.34 1.49
C ARG A 100 -16.36 -9.28 2.99
N LEU A 101 -16.86 -10.28 3.73
CA LEU A 101 -16.63 -10.35 5.19
C LEU A 101 -15.14 -10.51 5.53
N ARG A 102 -14.38 -11.27 4.75
CA ARG A 102 -12.93 -11.39 4.92
C ARG A 102 -12.24 -10.03 4.72
N LYS A 103 -12.52 -9.32 3.63
CA LYS A 103 -11.94 -7.99 3.36
C LYS A 103 -12.38 -6.94 4.38
N GLN A 104 -13.61 -6.98 4.87
CA GLN A 104 -14.06 -6.11 5.94
C GLN A 104 -13.29 -6.34 7.25
N ARG A 105 -13.08 -7.60 7.64
CA ARG A 105 -12.24 -7.93 8.80
C ARG A 105 -10.80 -7.49 8.59
N GLN A 106 -10.24 -7.72 7.40
CA GLN A 106 -8.91 -7.25 7.03
C GLN A 106 -8.77 -5.74 7.25
N ARG A 107 -9.71 -4.96 6.71
CA ARG A 107 -9.76 -3.51 6.87
C ARG A 107 -9.80 -3.10 8.35
N GLN A 108 -10.72 -3.67 9.11
CA GLN A 108 -10.86 -3.36 10.54
C GLN A 108 -9.56 -3.62 11.30
N ARG A 109 -8.91 -4.76 11.05
CA ARG A 109 -7.65 -5.14 11.71
C ARG A 109 -6.50 -4.22 11.35
N ILE A 110 -6.38 -3.83 10.08
CA ILE A 110 -5.38 -2.85 9.64
C ILE A 110 -5.65 -1.49 10.30
N GLU A 111 -6.89 -1.04 10.36
CA GLU A 111 -7.25 0.22 11.04
C GLU A 111 -6.95 0.17 12.56
N GLU A 112 -7.19 -0.98 13.21
CA GLU A 112 -6.89 -1.22 14.62
C GLU A 112 -5.38 -1.26 14.93
N SER A 113 -4.52 -1.49 13.92
CA SER A 113 -3.05 -1.49 14.10
C SER A 113 -2.48 -0.13 14.50
N GLY A 114 -3.25 0.96 14.34
CA GLY A 114 -2.82 2.33 14.58
C GLY A 114 -1.98 2.95 13.45
N ILE A 115 -1.64 2.17 12.42
CA ILE A 115 -0.92 2.66 11.24
C ILE A 115 -1.94 3.27 10.26
N PRO A 116 -1.76 4.51 9.78
CA PRO A 116 -2.67 5.09 8.80
C PRO A 116 -2.79 4.22 7.55
N ALA A 117 -4.00 4.01 7.05
CA ALA A 117 -4.25 3.11 5.92
C ALA A 117 -5.14 3.75 4.84
N ILE A 118 -4.93 3.33 3.60
CA ILE A 118 -5.77 3.65 2.44
C ILE A 118 -6.17 2.34 1.76
N PHE A 119 -7.46 2.19 1.50
CA PHE A 119 -8.02 1.06 0.78
C PHE A 119 -8.46 1.52 -0.61
N LEU A 120 -7.78 1.03 -1.63
CA LEU A 120 -8.07 1.36 -3.03
C LEU A 120 -9.01 0.30 -3.61
N TYR A 121 -10.30 0.61 -3.59
CA TYR A 121 -11.33 -0.16 -4.26
C TYR A 121 -11.32 0.08 -5.77
N ARG A 122 -12.00 -0.77 -6.53
CA ARG A 122 -12.03 -0.74 -7.99
C ARG A 122 -12.39 0.64 -8.56
N GLU A 123 -13.39 1.31 -8.00
CA GLU A 123 -13.81 2.66 -8.42
C GLU A 123 -12.72 3.72 -8.16
N HIS A 124 -11.87 3.53 -7.15
CA HIS A 124 -10.74 4.43 -6.89
C HIS A 124 -9.67 4.22 -7.95
N LEU A 125 -9.39 2.96 -8.30
CA LEU A 125 -8.44 2.61 -9.35
C LEU A 125 -8.89 3.13 -10.71
N GLU A 126 -10.18 2.98 -11.07
CA GLU A 126 -10.77 3.53 -12.30
C GLU A 126 -10.58 5.06 -12.38
N ARG A 127 -10.80 5.79 -11.27
CA ARG A 127 -10.56 7.24 -11.21
C ARG A 127 -9.10 7.61 -11.33
N ILE A 128 -8.19 6.85 -10.72
CA ILE A 128 -6.74 7.07 -10.86
C ILE A 128 -6.35 6.87 -12.32
N ARG A 129 -6.90 5.84 -12.98
CA ARG A 129 -6.68 5.62 -14.42
C ARG A 129 -7.06 6.85 -15.23
N GLU A 130 -8.29 7.32 -15.06
CA GLU A 130 -8.84 8.43 -15.84
C GLU A 130 -8.14 9.78 -15.61
N SER A 131 -7.54 9.99 -14.43
CA SER A 131 -7.00 11.30 -14.04
C SER A 131 -5.47 11.39 -14.04
N CYS A 132 -4.77 10.26 -13.91
CA CYS A 132 -3.34 10.25 -13.62
C CYS A 132 -2.53 9.27 -14.47
N CYS A 133 -3.12 8.17 -14.92
CA CYS A 133 -2.41 7.07 -15.57
C CYS A 133 -3.36 6.30 -16.49
N GLU A 134 -3.52 6.76 -17.74
CA GLU A 134 -4.52 6.20 -18.68
C GLU A 134 -4.32 4.69 -18.88
N ASP A 135 -3.08 4.23 -18.84
CA ASP A 135 -2.69 2.84 -18.89
C ASP A 135 -2.56 2.24 -17.48
N LEU A 136 -3.42 2.52 -16.51
CA LEU A 136 -3.38 1.77 -15.24
C LEU A 136 -3.94 0.34 -15.40
N PHE A 137 -4.66 0.06 -16.50
CA PHE A 137 -5.31 -1.22 -16.81
C PHE A 137 -4.93 -1.78 -18.18
#